data_AF-A0A972AYZ5-F1
#
_entry.id   AF-A0A972AYZ5-F1
#
_cell.length_a   1.000
_cell.length_b   1.000
_cell.length_c   1.000
_cell.angle_alpha   90.00
_cell.angle_beta   90.00
_cell.angle_gamma   90.00
#
_symmetry.space_group_name_H-M   'P 1'
#
loop_
_entity.id
_entity.type
_entity.pdbx_description
1 polymer ?
#
loop_
_entity_poly.entity_id
_entity_poly.type
_entity_poly.pdbx_seq_one_letter_code
_entity_poly.pdbx_strand_id
1 'polypeptide(L)'
;MLDLGEVTRDDVLYDLGCGDGRIVVAAALERNTRGVGIDVDPLRISEAIEYAAHTGVEYLATFIEGDLMEADFSDATVVTLYLLDLVNIQLRPRLLDELRPGTRIVSHAFDMGDWKPDQRQSCGSINIYKWIVPAKVAGTWEWRTTDGDTYRVELKQKYQQLSGKAWINGEEAVLKNALIKGDLIELVISKKANTRPVGFIMRSVGRELVAVEGGLQATPAIKILKN
;
A
#
# COMPACT_ATOMS: atom_id res chain seq x y z
N MET A 1 -9.01 13.71 -5.41
CA MET A 1 -7.88 12.92 -4.83
C MET A 1 -8.24 12.32 -3.49
N LEU A 2 -8.71 13.11 -2.51
CA LEU A 2 -9.10 12.60 -1.18
C LEU A 2 -10.15 11.49 -1.24
N ASP A 3 -11.15 11.62 -2.13
CA ASP A 3 -12.15 10.57 -2.37
C ASP A 3 -11.53 9.26 -2.88
N LEU A 4 -10.73 9.33 -3.93
CA LEU A 4 -10.07 8.15 -4.50
C LEU A 4 -9.10 7.53 -3.47
N GLY A 5 -8.43 8.35 -2.68
CA GLY A 5 -7.60 7.93 -1.55
C GLY A 5 -8.38 7.32 -0.40
N GLU A 6 -9.72 7.40 -0.42
CA GLU A 6 -10.60 6.98 0.68
C GLU A 6 -10.11 7.58 2.01
N VAL A 7 -9.75 8.87 1.99
CA VAL A 7 -9.16 9.58 3.14
C VAL A 7 -10.19 9.76 4.24
N THR A 8 -9.82 9.36 5.46
CA THR A 8 -10.66 9.43 6.65
C THR A 8 -9.96 10.18 7.79
N ARG A 9 -10.71 10.48 8.86
CA ARG A 9 -10.16 11.10 10.08
C ARG A 9 -9.09 10.27 10.80
N ASP A 10 -9.05 8.96 10.55
CA ASP A 10 -8.09 8.03 11.17
C ASP A 10 -6.75 8.00 10.39
N ASP A 11 -6.69 8.74 9.28
CA ASP A 11 -5.50 8.84 8.45
C ASP A 11 -4.51 9.90 8.91
N VAL A 12 -3.26 9.67 8.52
CA VAL A 12 -2.22 10.69 8.47
C VAL A 12 -1.84 10.84 7.00
N LEU A 13 -2.26 11.97 6.41
CA LEU A 13 -2.01 12.29 5.01
C LEU A 13 -0.68 13.01 4.87
N TYR A 14 0.16 12.54 3.96
CA TYR A 14 1.37 13.24 3.54
C TYR A 14 1.21 13.75 2.11
N ASP A 15 1.50 15.02 1.88
CA ASP A 15 1.55 15.61 0.54
C ASP A 15 3.01 15.95 0.21
N LEU A 16 3.60 15.20 -0.73
CA LEU A 16 5.02 15.31 -1.09
C LEU A 16 5.15 16.26 -2.29
N GLY A 17 5.75 17.43 -2.06
CA GLY A 17 5.67 18.60 -2.95
C GLY A 17 4.36 19.35 -2.75
N CYS A 18 4.09 19.77 -1.51
CA CYS A 18 2.78 20.28 -1.12
C CYS A 18 2.44 21.67 -1.66
N GLY A 19 3.42 22.43 -2.15
CA GLY A 19 3.21 23.79 -2.65
C GLY A 19 2.51 24.67 -1.62
N ASP A 20 1.38 25.26 -2.02
CA ASP A 20 0.55 26.12 -1.16
C ASP A 20 -0.26 25.36 -0.07
N GLY A 21 -0.03 24.05 0.08
CA GLY A 21 -0.64 23.23 1.14
C GLY A 21 -2.10 22.87 0.90
N ARG A 22 -2.67 23.14 -0.28
CA ARG A 22 -4.12 23.01 -0.52
C ARG A 22 -4.68 21.62 -0.26
N ILE A 23 -3.92 20.56 -0.52
CA ILE A 23 -4.39 19.18 -0.31
C ILE A 23 -4.43 18.87 1.18
N VAL A 24 -3.40 19.28 1.92
CA VAL A 24 -3.30 19.13 3.38
C VAL A 24 -4.42 19.90 4.08
N VAL A 25 -4.63 21.17 3.69
CA VAL A 25 -5.69 22.01 4.24
C VAL A 25 -7.08 21.45 3.92
N ALA A 26 -7.33 20.99 2.69
CA ALA A 26 -8.59 20.35 2.33
C ALA A 26 -8.84 19.06 3.12
N ALA A 27 -7.82 18.23 3.34
CA ALA A 27 -7.94 17.02 4.14
C ALA A 27 -8.29 17.34 5.61
N ALA A 28 -7.65 18.36 6.18
CA ALA A 28 -7.96 18.80 7.54
C ALA A 28 -9.39 19.35 7.66
N LEU A 29 -9.81 20.23 6.74
CA LEU A 29 -11.13 20.84 6.72
C LEU A 29 -12.26 19.84 6.48
N GLU A 30 -12.15 19.04 5.41
CA GLU A 30 -13.26 18.24 4.91
C GLU A 30 -13.36 16.88 5.59
N ARG A 31 -12.24 16.37 6.12
CA ARG A 31 -12.14 15.00 6.66
C ARG A 31 -11.70 14.95 8.12
N ASN A 32 -11.32 16.09 8.71
CA ASN A 32 -10.72 16.13 10.05
C ASN A 32 -9.50 15.18 10.14
N THR A 33 -8.73 15.14 9.05
CA THR A 33 -7.55 14.28 8.89
C THR A 33 -6.30 15.05 9.27
N ARG A 34 -5.36 14.40 9.97
CA ARG A 34 -4.03 14.98 10.21
C ARG A 34 -3.25 14.99 8.90
N GLY A 35 -2.62 16.11 8.58
CA GLY A 35 -1.89 16.28 7.34
C GLY A 35 -0.50 16.86 7.53
N VAL A 36 0.46 16.36 6.74
CA VAL A 36 1.83 16.84 6.68
C VAL A 36 2.15 17.21 5.23
N GLY A 37 2.51 18.46 4.97
CA GLY A 37 3.00 18.91 3.67
C GLY A 37 4.52 19.07 3.70
N ILE A 38 5.20 18.58 2.67
CA ILE A 38 6.65 18.75 2.50
C ILE A 38 6.89 19.47 1.18
N ASP A 39 7.65 20.55 1.20
CA ASP A 39 8.08 21.27 0.00
C ASP A 39 9.48 21.84 0.20
N VAL A 40 10.25 21.95 -0.87
CA VAL A 40 11.62 22.47 -0.84
C VAL A 40 11.67 24.00 -0.89
N ASP A 41 10.59 24.64 -1.37
CA ASP A 41 10.52 26.09 -1.48
C ASP A 41 10.01 26.72 -0.16
N PRO A 42 10.84 27.47 0.59
CA PRO A 42 10.43 28.09 1.84
C PRO A 42 9.29 29.09 1.67
N LEU A 43 9.13 29.71 0.49
CA LEU A 43 8.01 30.60 0.22
C LEU A 43 6.69 29.81 0.14
N ARG A 44 6.70 28.63 -0.48
CA ARG A 44 5.54 27.73 -0.53
C ARG A 44 5.13 27.26 0.85
N ILE A 45 6.11 26.91 1.69
CA ILE A 45 5.86 26.54 3.09
C ILE A 45 5.24 27.70 3.87
N SER A 46 5.75 28.93 3.70
CA SER A 46 5.15 30.12 4.34
C SER A 46 3.70 30.33 3.90
N GLU A 47 3.42 30.26 2.59
CA GLU A 47 2.07 30.37 2.03
C GLU A 47 1.13 29.28 2.59
N ALA A 48 1.62 28.04 2.71
CA ALA A 48 0.84 26.92 3.23
C ALA A 48 0.50 27.06 4.72
N ILE A 49 1.46 27.52 5.53
CA ILE A 49 1.26 27.81 6.96
C ILE A 49 0.22 28.92 7.13
N GLU A 50 0.36 30.01 6.37
CA GLU A 50 -0.61 31.10 6.38
C GLU A 50 -1.99 30.60 5.95
N TYR A 51 -2.08 29.79 4.89
CA TYR A 51 -3.36 29.26 4.42
C TYR A 51 -4.06 28.40 5.47
N ALA A 52 -3.32 27.50 6.15
CA ALA A 52 -3.88 26.69 7.22
C ALA A 52 -4.37 27.54 8.40
N ALA A 53 -3.61 28.56 8.81
CA ALA A 53 -3.99 29.47 9.89
C ALA A 53 -5.23 30.32 9.56
N HIS A 54 -5.29 30.89 8.35
CA HIS A 54 -6.46 31.65 7.90
C HIS A 54 -7.73 30.79 7.80
N THR A 55 -7.54 29.48 7.61
CA THR A 55 -8.61 28.50 7.49
C THR A 55 -8.96 27.84 8.83
N GLY A 56 -8.18 28.11 9.88
CA GLY A 56 -8.40 27.59 11.23
C GLY A 56 -8.15 26.09 11.37
N VAL A 57 -7.22 25.52 10.59
CA VAL A 57 -6.86 24.08 10.63
C VAL A 57 -5.39 23.81 10.95
N GLU A 58 -4.66 24.83 11.42
CA GLU A 58 -3.25 24.74 11.80
C GLU A 58 -2.97 23.69 12.89
N TYR A 59 -3.98 23.28 13.66
CA TYR A 59 -3.87 22.21 14.66
C TYR A 59 -3.89 20.79 14.06
N LEU A 60 -4.25 20.64 12.78
CA LEU A 60 -4.24 19.37 12.03
C LEU A 60 -3.21 19.35 10.89
N ALA A 61 -2.72 20.52 10.48
CA ALA A 61 -1.80 20.68 9.35
C ALA A 61 -0.40 21.07 9.82
N THR A 62 0.61 20.30 9.40
CA THR A 62 2.03 20.62 9.61
C THR A 62 2.71 20.78 8.25
N PHE A 63 3.56 21.79 8.11
CA PHE A 63 4.34 22.02 6.89
C PHE A 63 5.82 22.02 7.21
N ILE A 64 6.60 21.31 6.40
CA ILE A 64 8.03 21.06 6.61
C ILE A 64 8.77 21.49 5.35
N GLU A 65 9.71 22.42 5.50
CA GLU A 65 10.68 22.71 4.46
C GLU A 65 11.66 21.53 4.35
N GLY A 66 11.75 20.93 3.17
CA GLY A 66 12.68 19.83 2.94
C GLY A 66 12.56 19.18 1.57
N ASP A 67 13.60 18.45 1.20
CA ASP A 67 13.59 17.62 0.00
C ASP A 67 12.74 16.36 0.26
N LEU A 68 11.71 16.16 -0.56
CA LEU A 68 10.87 14.96 -0.52
C LEU A 68 11.67 13.67 -0.80
N MET A 69 12.84 13.77 -1.42
CA MET A 69 13.76 12.64 -1.65
C MET A 69 14.56 12.24 -0.41
N GLU A 70 14.53 13.03 0.66
CA GLU A 70 15.21 12.75 1.93
C GLU A 70 14.27 12.71 3.14
N ALA A 71 13.11 13.36 3.05
CA ALA A 71 12.16 13.47 4.16
C ALA A 71 11.61 12.12 4.63
N ASP A 72 11.35 11.98 5.93
CA ASP A 72 10.68 10.82 6.52
C ASP A 72 9.16 10.95 6.37
N PHE A 73 8.56 9.97 5.70
CA PHE A 73 7.12 9.83 5.51
C PHE A 73 6.61 8.45 5.90
N SER A 74 7.37 7.68 6.69
CA SER A 74 7.05 6.31 7.08
C SER A 74 5.74 6.18 7.89
N ASP A 75 5.35 7.24 8.59
CA ASP A 75 4.10 7.32 9.34
C ASP A 75 2.84 7.49 8.46
N ALA A 76 2.99 7.84 7.18
CA ALA A 76 1.88 8.11 6.28
C ALA A 76 0.95 6.89 6.09
N THR A 77 -0.36 7.11 6.21
CA THR A 77 -1.39 6.12 5.84
C THR A 77 -2.02 6.45 4.47
N VAL A 78 -1.87 7.70 4.04
CA VAL A 78 -2.17 8.17 2.68
C VAL A 78 -1.06 9.11 2.22
N VAL A 79 -0.59 8.95 0.98
CA VAL A 79 0.32 9.88 0.33
C VAL A 79 -0.37 10.49 -0.89
N THR A 80 -0.27 11.80 -1.07
CA THR A 80 -0.68 12.50 -2.28
C THR A 80 0.52 13.03 -3.03
N LEU A 81 0.47 12.96 -4.36
CA LEU A 81 1.52 13.40 -5.26
C LEU A 81 0.91 14.27 -6.36
N TYR A 82 1.40 15.50 -6.48
CA TYR A 82 1.18 16.33 -7.66
C TYR A 82 2.52 16.86 -8.18
N LEU A 83 3.32 15.92 -8.66
CA LEU A 83 4.71 16.13 -9.09
C LEU A 83 4.83 16.05 -10.62
N LEU A 84 6.02 15.69 -11.11
CA LEU A 84 6.31 15.34 -12.51
C LEU A 84 6.56 13.83 -12.63
N ASP A 85 6.35 13.28 -13.84
CA ASP A 85 6.50 11.85 -14.15
C ASP A 85 7.84 11.24 -13.66
N LEU A 86 8.96 11.86 -14.02
CA LEU A 86 10.29 11.38 -13.63
C LEU A 86 10.50 11.40 -12.11
N VAL A 87 9.89 12.35 -11.40
CA VAL A 87 9.98 12.46 -9.95
C VAL A 87 9.22 11.32 -9.29
N ASN A 88 8.04 10.96 -9.79
CA ASN A 88 7.30 9.79 -9.31
C ASN A 88 8.11 8.49 -9.47
N ILE A 89 8.79 8.31 -10.60
CA ILE A 89 9.61 7.12 -10.86
C ILE A 89 10.81 7.06 -9.91
N GLN A 90 11.45 8.21 -9.63
CA GLN A 90 12.57 8.31 -8.69
C GLN A 90 12.15 8.06 -7.24
N LEU A 91 10.96 8.53 -6.85
CA LEU A 91 10.43 8.41 -5.49
C LEU A 91 9.87 7.01 -5.18
N ARG A 92 9.38 6.30 -6.21
CA ARG A 92 8.76 4.98 -6.09
C ARG A 92 9.51 3.95 -5.23
N PRO A 93 10.84 3.76 -5.34
CA PRO A 93 11.56 2.82 -4.48
C PRO A 93 11.36 3.14 -2.99
N ARG A 94 11.46 4.42 -2.61
CA ARG A 94 11.22 4.87 -1.22
C ARG A 94 9.79 4.62 -0.79
N LEU A 95 8.80 4.91 -1.65
CA LEU A 95 7.39 4.64 -1.37
C LEU A 95 7.13 3.14 -1.11
N LEU A 96 7.83 2.24 -1.80
CA LEU A 96 7.68 0.79 -1.61
C LEU A 96 8.46 0.24 -0.41
N ASP A 97 9.51 0.96 0.04
CA ASP A 97 10.41 0.51 1.08
C ASP A 97 10.07 1.07 2.46
N GLU A 98 9.60 2.32 2.53
CA GLU A 98 9.41 3.05 3.77
C GLU A 98 7.94 3.08 4.24
N LEU A 99 6.99 3.01 3.31
CA LEU A 99 5.58 2.99 3.65
C LEU A 99 5.12 1.61 4.11
N ARG A 100 4.22 1.61 5.09
CA ARG A 100 3.59 0.39 5.57
C ARG A 100 2.70 -0.23 4.49
N PRO A 101 2.64 -1.57 4.42
CA PRO A 101 1.65 -2.23 3.56
C PRO A 101 0.24 -1.74 3.87
N GLY A 102 -0.52 -1.43 2.82
CA GLY A 102 -1.86 -0.86 2.93
C GLY A 102 -1.90 0.67 2.84
N THR A 103 -0.76 1.37 2.95
CA THR A 103 -0.71 2.81 2.67
C THR A 103 -1.19 3.07 1.25
N ARG A 104 -2.10 4.04 1.10
CA ARG A 104 -2.67 4.42 -0.20
C ARG A 104 -1.87 5.58 -0.77
N ILE A 105 -1.56 5.52 -2.06
CA ILE A 105 -0.86 6.60 -2.75
C ILE A 105 -1.76 7.10 -3.87
N VAL A 106 -1.99 8.40 -3.94
CA VAL A 106 -2.83 9.04 -4.96
C VAL A 106 -2.01 10.06 -5.74
N SER A 107 -1.84 9.84 -7.03
CA SER A 107 -1.07 10.73 -7.92
C SER A 107 -1.99 11.45 -8.90
N HIS A 108 -1.75 12.74 -9.07
CA HIS A 108 -2.40 13.58 -10.07
C HIS A 108 -1.61 13.58 -11.38
N ALA A 109 -2.29 13.23 -12.48
CA ALA A 109 -1.82 13.24 -13.87
C ALA A 109 -0.74 12.20 -14.25
N PHE A 110 0.21 11.90 -13.37
CA PHE A 110 1.38 11.05 -13.69
C PHE A 110 1.34 9.69 -12.99
N ASP A 111 1.78 8.65 -13.71
CA ASP A 111 1.84 7.29 -13.18
C ASP A 111 3.18 6.99 -12.48
N MET A 112 3.48 5.71 -12.28
CA MET A 112 4.73 5.23 -11.69
C MET A 112 5.39 4.17 -12.58
N GLY A 113 5.28 4.32 -13.90
CA GLY A 113 5.90 3.44 -14.90
C GLY A 113 5.37 2.00 -14.89
N ASP A 114 6.25 1.05 -14.54
CA ASP A 114 5.90 -0.37 -14.53
C ASP A 114 5.16 -0.84 -13.26
N TRP A 115 5.05 0.02 -12.24
CA TRP A 115 4.13 -0.22 -11.13
C TRP A 115 2.72 0.24 -11.52
N LYS A 116 1.89 -0.71 -11.95
CA LYS A 116 0.54 -0.41 -12.41
C LYS A 116 -0.38 0.00 -11.25
N PRO A 117 -1.26 1.00 -11.46
CA PRO A 117 -2.18 1.46 -10.43
C PRO A 117 -3.25 0.42 -10.15
N ASP A 118 -3.69 0.37 -8.89
CA ASP A 118 -4.82 -0.46 -8.47
C ASP A 118 -6.15 0.16 -8.93
N GLN A 119 -6.20 1.50 -9.04
CA GLN A 119 -7.34 2.20 -9.64
C GLN A 119 -6.88 3.39 -10.47
N ARG A 120 -7.62 3.67 -11.54
CA ARG A 120 -7.47 4.84 -12.39
C ARG A 120 -8.82 5.51 -12.55
N GLN A 121 -8.90 6.80 -12.22
CA GLN A 121 -10.09 7.62 -12.36
C GLN A 121 -9.85 8.72 -13.40
N SER A 122 -10.75 8.81 -14.39
CA SER A 122 -10.72 9.89 -15.38
C SER A 122 -11.43 11.13 -14.81
N CYS A 123 -10.77 12.28 -14.88
CA CYS A 123 -11.24 13.58 -14.46
C CYS A 123 -11.03 14.57 -15.62
N GLY A 124 -11.87 14.48 -16.66
CA GLY A 124 -11.70 15.26 -17.88
C GLY A 124 -10.47 14.82 -18.68
N SER A 125 -9.54 15.74 -18.92
CA SER A 125 -8.27 15.44 -19.60
C SER A 125 -7.19 14.87 -18.66
N ILE A 126 -7.46 14.84 -17.35
CA ILE A 126 -6.50 14.41 -16.33
C ILE A 126 -6.92 13.05 -15.79
N ASN A 127 -5.94 12.20 -15.50
CA ASN A 127 -6.17 10.95 -14.77
C ASN A 127 -5.65 11.10 -13.34
N ILE A 128 -6.41 10.58 -12.38
CA ILE A 128 -5.94 10.37 -11.01
C ILE A 128 -5.72 8.88 -10.83
N TYR A 129 -4.57 8.53 -10.27
CA TYR A 129 -4.16 7.15 -10.08
C TYR A 129 -4.06 6.82 -8.60
N LYS A 130 -4.39 5.58 -8.24
CA LYS A 130 -4.28 5.05 -6.89
C LYS A 130 -3.43 3.79 -6.89
N TRP A 131 -2.53 3.70 -5.93
CA TRP A 131 -1.82 2.49 -5.56
C TRP A 131 -2.03 2.19 -4.08
N ILE A 132 -1.89 0.92 -3.73
CA ILE A 132 -1.84 0.42 -2.36
C ILE A 132 -0.50 -0.29 -2.20
N VAL A 133 0.32 0.17 -1.26
CA VAL A 133 1.64 -0.41 -1.00
C VAL A 133 1.48 -1.88 -0.61
N PRO A 134 2.00 -2.85 -1.38
CA PRO A 134 1.82 -4.27 -1.08
C PRO A 134 2.86 -4.76 -0.07
N ALA A 135 2.46 -5.69 0.81
CA ALA A 135 3.42 -6.38 1.67
C ALA A 135 4.42 -7.20 0.86
N LYS A 136 5.66 -7.30 1.34
CA LYS A 136 6.75 -8.04 0.68
C LYS A 136 6.70 -9.53 1.04
N VAL A 137 5.89 -10.29 0.30
CA VAL A 137 5.58 -11.70 0.57
C VAL A 137 6.28 -12.69 -0.36
N ALA A 138 7.15 -12.24 -1.26
CA ALA A 138 7.99 -13.15 -2.04
C ALA A 138 8.77 -14.13 -1.14
N GLY A 139 8.80 -15.40 -1.51
CA GLY A 139 9.49 -16.46 -0.78
C GLY A 139 8.65 -17.72 -0.61
N THR A 140 9.16 -18.65 0.19
CA THR A 140 8.49 -19.92 0.47
C THR A 140 7.80 -19.85 1.83
N TRP A 141 6.53 -20.24 1.89
CA TRP A 141 5.69 -20.20 3.07
C TRP A 141 5.05 -21.56 3.32
N GLU A 142 4.95 -21.95 4.58
CA GLU A 142 4.33 -23.22 4.99
C GLU A 142 3.44 -23.03 6.22
N TRP A 143 2.27 -23.68 6.22
CA TRP A 143 1.32 -23.70 7.34
C TRP A 143 0.58 -25.04 7.42
N ARG A 144 -0.05 -25.30 8.56
CA ARG A 144 -0.93 -26.45 8.76
C ARG A 144 -2.39 -26.02 8.86
N THR A 145 -3.29 -26.85 8.35
CA THR A 145 -4.74 -26.68 8.53
C THR A 145 -5.26 -27.41 9.76
N THR A 146 -6.48 -27.08 10.18
CA THR A 146 -7.18 -27.78 11.28
C THR A 146 -7.40 -29.26 10.98
N ASP A 147 -7.49 -29.61 9.71
CA ASP A 147 -7.73 -30.98 9.24
C ASP A 147 -6.43 -31.81 9.15
N GLY A 148 -5.29 -31.21 9.52
CA GLY A 148 -3.99 -31.87 9.61
C GLY A 148 -3.13 -31.78 8.35
N ASP A 149 -3.67 -31.24 7.24
CA ASP A 149 -2.91 -31.05 6.01
C ASP A 149 -1.87 -29.94 6.14
N THR A 150 -0.70 -30.15 5.55
CA THR A 150 0.38 -29.17 5.45
C THR A 150 0.38 -28.55 4.07
N TYR A 151 0.22 -27.23 4.00
CA TYR A 151 0.25 -26.46 2.77
C TYR A 151 1.56 -25.69 2.67
N ARG A 152 2.12 -25.66 1.46
CA ARG A 152 3.30 -24.86 1.16
C ARG A 152 3.11 -24.09 -0.14
N VAL A 153 3.61 -22.87 -0.22
CA VAL A 153 3.70 -22.10 -1.47
C VAL A 153 5.08 -21.51 -1.67
N GLU A 154 5.49 -21.36 -2.93
CA GLU A 154 6.64 -20.55 -3.33
C GLU A 154 6.12 -19.39 -4.18
N LEU A 155 6.16 -18.18 -3.62
CA LEU A 155 5.63 -16.97 -4.22
C LEU A 155 6.74 -16.14 -4.85
N LYS A 156 6.52 -15.77 -6.11
CA LYS A 156 7.20 -14.68 -6.80
C LYS A 156 6.31 -13.44 -6.75
N GLN A 157 6.92 -12.28 -6.57
CA GLN A 157 6.22 -11.02 -6.46
C GLN A 157 6.86 -9.96 -7.34
N LYS A 158 6.01 -9.20 -8.04
CA LYS A 158 6.37 -7.91 -8.63
C LYS A 158 5.30 -6.90 -8.23
N TYR A 159 5.62 -6.00 -7.32
CA TYR A 159 4.64 -5.08 -6.71
C TYR A 159 3.44 -5.85 -6.13
N GLN A 160 2.22 -5.54 -6.55
CA GLN A 160 1.00 -6.24 -6.13
C GLN A 160 0.68 -7.50 -6.97
N GLN A 161 1.55 -7.90 -7.90
CA GLN A 161 1.35 -9.10 -8.71
C GLN A 161 2.05 -10.29 -8.04
N LEU A 162 1.26 -11.30 -7.67
CA LEU A 162 1.75 -12.58 -7.16
C LEU A 162 1.60 -13.70 -8.19
N SER A 163 2.58 -14.60 -8.20
CA SER A 163 2.54 -15.86 -8.92
C SER A 163 3.35 -16.89 -8.15
N GLY A 164 3.20 -18.18 -8.45
CA GLY A 164 3.93 -19.18 -7.68
C GLY A 164 3.54 -20.61 -7.94
N LYS A 165 4.03 -21.47 -7.06
CA LYS A 165 3.71 -22.89 -6.98
C LYS A 165 3.15 -23.23 -5.61
N ALA A 166 2.38 -24.31 -5.52
CA ALA A 166 1.80 -24.79 -4.27
C ALA A 166 2.06 -26.29 -4.09
N TRP A 167 2.05 -26.74 -2.83
CA TRP A 167 2.11 -28.14 -2.44
C TRP A 167 1.13 -28.42 -1.30
N ILE A 168 0.60 -29.64 -1.27
CA ILE A 168 -0.21 -30.17 -0.16
C ILE A 168 0.43 -31.49 0.28
N ASN A 169 0.81 -31.59 1.56
CA ASN A 169 1.49 -32.76 2.13
C ASN A 169 2.72 -33.21 1.33
N GLY A 170 3.46 -32.26 0.76
CA GLY A 170 4.65 -32.50 -0.05
C GLY A 170 4.38 -32.83 -1.53
N GLU A 171 3.13 -33.13 -1.92
CA GLU A 171 2.75 -33.34 -3.31
C GLU A 171 2.48 -32.00 -4.01
N GLU A 172 2.91 -31.85 -5.27
CA GLU A 172 2.64 -30.63 -6.05
C GLU A 172 1.14 -30.43 -6.26
N ALA A 173 0.68 -29.21 -5.99
CA ALA A 173 -0.70 -28.78 -6.07
C ALA A 173 -0.84 -27.58 -7.02
N VAL A 174 -2.08 -27.19 -7.33
CA VAL A 174 -2.36 -26.09 -8.25
C VAL A 174 -2.67 -24.83 -7.44
N LEU A 175 -1.84 -23.80 -7.57
CA LEU A 175 -2.14 -22.44 -7.13
C LEU A 175 -3.08 -21.78 -8.17
N LYS A 176 -4.38 -21.74 -7.87
CA LYS A 176 -5.42 -21.23 -8.75
C LYS A 176 -5.49 -19.71 -8.75
N ASN A 177 -5.30 -19.10 -7.59
CA ASN A 177 -5.31 -17.65 -7.41
C ASN A 177 -4.27 -17.24 -6.38
N ALA A 178 -3.66 -16.07 -6.58
CA ALA A 178 -2.75 -15.44 -5.65
C ALA A 178 -2.91 -13.92 -5.77
N LEU A 179 -3.59 -13.32 -4.81
CA LEU A 179 -3.84 -11.87 -4.77
C LEU A 179 -3.20 -11.27 -3.54
N ILE A 180 -2.80 -10.00 -3.67
CA ILE A 180 -2.36 -9.19 -2.55
C ILE A 180 -2.96 -7.79 -2.67
N LYS A 181 -3.43 -7.26 -1.55
CA LYS A 181 -3.90 -5.88 -1.41
C LYS A 181 -3.45 -5.35 -0.07
N GLY A 182 -2.46 -4.47 -0.07
CA GLY A 182 -1.84 -4.03 1.19
C GLY A 182 -1.15 -5.19 1.88
N ASP A 183 -1.54 -5.42 3.13
CA ASP A 183 -1.11 -6.55 3.96
C ASP A 183 -1.97 -7.81 3.79
N LEU A 184 -3.07 -7.76 3.04
CA LEU A 184 -4.00 -8.88 2.85
C LEU A 184 -3.58 -9.74 1.65
N ILE A 185 -3.51 -11.05 1.86
CA ILE A 185 -3.15 -12.05 0.85
C ILE A 185 -4.30 -13.04 0.73
N GLU A 186 -4.70 -13.34 -0.50
CA GLU A 186 -5.63 -14.42 -0.82
C GLU A 186 -4.92 -15.47 -1.67
N LEU A 187 -4.89 -16.71 -1.20
CA LEU A 187 -4.40 -17.86 -1.96
C LEU A 187 -5.54 -18.86 -2.16
N VAL A 188 -5.72 -19.33 -3.39
CA VAL A 188 -6.68 -20.39 -3.69
C VAL A 188 -5.92 -21.58 -4.25
N ILE A 189 -5.99 -22.72 -3.57
CA ILE A 189 -5.15 -23.89 -3.85
C ILE A 189 -6.04 -25.12 -4.03
N SER A 190 -5.76 -25.95 -5.03
CA SER A 190 -6.44 -27.23 -5.24
C SER A 190 -5.45 -28.38 -5.42
N LYS A 191 -5.77 -29.58 -4.91
CA LYS A 191 -4.88 -30.75 -5.02
C LYS A 191 -4.57 -31.09 -6.48
N LYS A 192 -5.56 -31.04 -7.36
CA LYS A 192 -5.41 -31.18 -8.81
C LYS A 192 -6.23 -30.10 -9.53
N ALA A 193 -6.09 -30.00 -10.85
CA ALA A 193 -6.77 -28.98 -11.65
C ALA A 193 -8.30 -29.00 -11.51
N ASN A 194 -8.93 -30.17 -11.32
CA ASN A 194 -10.38 -30.36 -11.31
C ASN A 194 -10.95 -30.70 -9.91
N THR A 195 -10.16 -30.52 -8.84
CA THR A 195 -10.64 -30.75 -7.47
C THR A 195 -11.14 -29.45 -6.85
N ARG A 196 -12.06 -29.55 -5.88
CA ARG A 196 -12.54 -28.39 -5.13
C ARG A 196 -11.35 -27.62 -4.52
N PRO A 197 -11.22 -26.31 -4.79
CA PRO A 197 -10.15 -25.51 -4.21
C PRO A 197 -10.45 -25.11 -2.77
N VAL A 198 -9.40 -24.81 -2.03
CA VAL A 198 -9.41 -24.25 -0.67
C VAL A 198 -8.84 -22.83 -0.73
N GLY A 199 -9.55 -21.87 -0.14
CA GLY A 199 -9.12 -20.48 -0.02
C GLY A 199 -8.47 -20.20 1.33
N PHE A 200 -7.40 -19.42 1.31
CA PHE A 200 -6.71 -18.92 2.48
C PHE A 200 -6.64 -17.40 2.38
N ILE A 201 -7.21 -16.72 3.37
CA ILE A 201 -7.13 -15.26 3.50
C ILE A 201 -6.26 -14.97 4.71
N MET A 202 -5.17 -14.26 4.49
CA MET A 202 -4.13 -14.02 5.50
C MET A 202 -3.71 -12.56 5.53
N ARG A 203 -3.21 -12.10 6.68
CA ARG A 203 -2.51 -10.83 6.84
C ARG A 203 -1.02 -11.04 7.05
N SER A 204 -0.20 -10.24 6.38
CA SER A 204 1.23 -10.19 6.62
C SER A 204 1.52 -9.46 7.92
N VAL A 205 2.06 -10.18 8.91
CA VAL A 205 2.47 -9.61 10.21
C VAL A 205 3.93 -9.96 10.45
N GLY A 206 4.82 -8.98 10.27
CA GLY A 206 6.26 -9.19 10.39
C GLY A 206 6.77 -10.26 9.40
N ARG A 207 7.13 -11.44 9.92
CA ARG A 207 7.63 -12.59 9.13
C ARG A 207 6.62 -13.73 9.01
N GLU A 208 5.37 -13.50 9.35
CA GLU A 208 4.30 -14.49 9.34
C GLU A 208 3.13 -14.04 8.46
N LEU A 209 2.40 -15.02 7.90
CA LEU A 209 1.08 -14.78 7.33
C LEU A 209 0.03 -15.40 8.26
N VAL A 210 -0.73 -14.56 8.93
CA VAL A 210 -1.72 -14.96 9.95
C VAL A 210 -3.10 -15.01 9.31
N ALA A 211 -3.87 -16.06 9.58
CA ALA A 211 -5.22 -16.19 9.03
C ALA A 211 -6.11 -15.03 9.47
N VAL A 212 -6.94 -14.51 8.57
CA VAL A 212 -8.09 -13.67 8.95
C VAL A 212 -9.15 -14.60 9.54
N GLU A 213 -9.79 -14.19 10.64
CA GLU A 213 -10.69 -15.02 11.45
C GLU A 213 -11.64 -15.93 10.63
N GLY A 214 -11.83 -17.18 11.11
CA GLY A 214 -12.79 -18.12 10.53
C GLY A 214 -12.26 -19.05 9.42
N GLY A 215 -10.94 -19.18 9.26
CA GLY A 215 -10.32 -20.02 8.22
C GLY A 215 -9.88 -21.43 8.67
N LEU A 216 -9.60 -22.29 7.68
CA LEU A 216 -9.04 -23.65 7.87
C LEU A 216 -7.59 -23.65 8.39
N GLN A 217 -6.93 -22.50 8.46
CA GLN A 217 -5.53 -22.40 8.84
C GLN A 217 -5.38 -22.47 10.37
N ALA A 218 -4.73 -23.53 10.86
CA ALA A 218 -4.52 -23.75 12.29
C ALA A 218 -3.27 -23.05 12.84
N THR A 219 -2.28 -22.80 11.98
CA THR A 219 -1.03 -22.11 12.36
C THR A 219 -0.76 -20.95 11.43
N PRO A 220 -0.10 -19.87 11.90
CA PRO A 220 0.48 -18.87 11.00
C PRO A 220 1.36 -19.55 9.94
N ALA A 221 1.39 -19.00 8.73
CA ALA A 221 2.34 -19.44 7.73
C ALA A 221 3.70 -18.83 8.02
N ILE A 222 4.72 -19.68 8.11
CA ILE A 222 6.08 -19.28 8.44
C ILE A 222 6.92 -19.27 7.17
N LYS A 223 7.76 -18.25 7.03
CA LYS A 223 8.69 -18.15 5.91
C LYS A 223 9.81 -19.17 6.06
N ILE A 224 9.94 -20.09 5.11
CA ILE A 224 11.04 -21.05 5.05
C ILE A 224 12.26 -20.33 4.46
N LEU A 225 13.33 -20.24 5.23
CA LEU A 225 14.63 -19.78 4.73
C LEU A 225 15.25 -20.92 3.91
N LYS A 226 15.65 -20.64 2.67
CA LYS A 226 16.52 -21.59 1.93
C LYS A 226 17.86 -21.60 2.67
N ASN A 227 18.27 -22.76 3.18
CA ASN A 227 19.65 -23.01 3.62
C ASN A 227 20.62 -22.88 2.46
#